data_AF-A0A1H9HPQ7-F1
#
_entry.id   AF-A0A1H9HPQ7-F1
#
_cell.length_a   1.000
_cell.length_b   1.000
_cell.length_c   1.000
_cell.angle_alpha   90.00
_cell.angle_beta   90.00
_cell.angle_gamma   90.00
#
_symmetry.space_group_name_H-M   'P 1'
#
loop_
_entity.id
_entity.type
_entity.pdbx_description
1 polymer ?
#
loop_
_entity_poly.entity_id
_entity_poly.type
_entity_poly.pdbx_seq_one_letter_code
_entity_poly.pdbx_strand_id
1 'polypeptide(L)'
;MKRKHTAIRRFLTKTGVAVCVLAAFSAGFTGCKKNQKDNDPNSVDLTLNQADSPAIQSAPQKWHVTNKRVMVLFGYDFNNPEIKESLLSLLRENFGLDEDGGLIYPVTYPEDFKHGVKGYASDFTAALQTEELDLCGVVLLGAPENTHIALARNQDKWEQEVPYPVIALFPQDDVLGIESTCDIVVDKGQTAGLTGEIAPEETDGQILQNAPEIIVETIKYIQLLDGAPERSKALQKHMQQMLEGYQFHHYTDPETGLMSINHFVLN
;
A
#
# COMPACT_ATOMS: atom_id res chain seq x y z
N MET A 1 -57.10 45.31 9.43
CA MET A 1 -57.88 44.70 10.53
C MET A 1 -56.97 43.69 11.23
N LYS A 2 -56.71 43.87 12.54
CA LYS A 2 -55.89 43.07 13.49
C LYS A 2 -54.42 42.77 13.07
N ARG A 3 -53.35 43.42 13.58
CA ARG A 3 -52.79 43.48 14.98
C ARG A 3 -52.70 42.06 15.60
N LYS A 4 -51.62 41.55 16.20
CA LYS A 4 -50.43 42.13 16.86
C LYS A 4 -49.68 41.00 17.62
N HIS A 5 -48.40 41.25 17.96
CA HIS A 5 -47.66 40.82 19.18
C HIS A 5 -47.27 39.31 19.29
N THR A 6 -46.14 38.87 19.86
CA THR A 6 -45.14 39.37 20.84
C THR A 6 -43.96 38.38 20.76
N ALA A 7 -42.66 38.65 20.60
CA ALA A 7 -41.69 39.50 21.30
C ALA A 7 -41.42 39.11 22.77
N ILE A 8 -40.12 39.14 23.16
CA ILE A 8 -39.55 39.48 24.50
C ILE A 8 -39.50 38.30 25.51
N ARG A 9 -38.46 37.98 26.30
CA ARG A 9 -37.14 38.55 26.71
C ARG A 9 -36.33 37.37 27.32
N ARG A 10 -35.01 37.26 27.10
CA ARG A 10 -33.93 37.71 28.02
C ARG A 10 -34.10 37.32 29.51
N PHE A 11 -33.03 36.74 30.05
CA PHE A 11 -32.17 37.29 31.13
C PHE A 11 -31.92 36.31 32.30
N LEU A 12 -30.62 36.20 32.66
CA LEU A 12 -30.07 36.07 34.03
C LEU A 12 -30.32 34.73 34.76
N THR A 13 -29.44 34.17 35.59
CA THR A 13 -28.03 34.33 35.95
C THR A 13 -27.74 33.28 37.03
N LYS A 14 -26.43 33.03 37.23
CA LYS A 14 -25.77 32.85 38.54
C LYS A 14 -25.71 31.44 39.15
N THR A 15 -24.45 31.07 39.35
CA THR A 15 -23.83 30.51 40.57
C THR A 15 -24.22 29.10 41.02
N GLY A 16 -23.21 28.24 41.06
CA GLY A 16 -22.63 27.92 42.35
C GLY A 16 -22.24 26.46 42.59
N VAL A 17 -20.97 26.31 42.97
CA VAL A 17 -20.45 25.38 43.97
C VAL A 17 -20.06 23.95 43.52
N ALA A 18 -18.77 23.69 43.76
CA ALA A 18 -18.03 22.44 43.66
C ALA A 18 -18.31 21.50 44.84
N VAL A 19 -18.16 20.19 44.62
CA VAL A 19 -17.72 19.23 45.65
C VAL A 19 -16.86 18.14 45.00
N CYS A 20 -15.62 18.01 45.47
CA CYS A 20 -14.71 16.90 45.27
C CYS A 20 -15.11 15.69 46.13
N VAL A 21 -14.96 14.47 45.62
CA VAL A 21 -14.60 13.30 46.45
C VAL A 21 -13.63 12.39 45.69
N LEU A 22 -12.47 12.20 46.30
CA LEU A 22 -11.38 11.27 45.97
C LEU A 22 -11.64 9.87 46.59
N ALA A 23 -11.19 8.82 45.90
CA ALA A 23 -10.62 7.58 46.49
C ALA A 23 -9.93 6.81 45.34
N ALA A 24 -8.61 6.81 45.14
CA ALA A 24 -7.53 6.25 45.95
C ALA A 24 -7.73 4.75 46.28
N PHE A 25 -7.24 3.88 45.39
CA PHE A 25 -6.89 2.50 45.74
C PHE A 25 -5.49 2.19 45.19
N SER A 26 -4.56 1.98 46.11
CA SER A 26 -3.17 1.62 45.90
C SER A 26 -2.85 0.38 46.73
N ALA A 27 -2.42 -0.69 46.08
CA ALA A 27 -1.57 -1.78 46.61
C ALA A 27 -1.26 -2.69 45.40
N GLY A 28 -0.02 -3.00 45.00
CA GLY A 28 1.21 -3.09 45.79
C GLY A 28 1.37 -4.52 46.33
N PHE A 29 1.68 -5.49 45.46
CA PHE A 29 2.25 -6.78 45.88
C PHE A 29 3.39 -7.19 44.93
N THR A 30 4.60 -6.96 45.42
CA THR A 30 5.81 -7.71 45.05
C THR A 30 5.89 -8.97 45.91
N GLY A 31 6.15 -10.14 45.31
CA GLY A 31 6.41 -11.38 46.05
C GLY A 31 7.14 -12.42 45.19
N CYS A 32 8.38 -12.74 45.59
CA CYS A 32 9.31 -13.67 44.95
C CYS A 32 9.04 -15.16 45.23
N LYS A 33 9.38 -16.01 44.24
CA LYS A 33 9.92 -17.39 44.27
C LYS A 33 9.90 -18.18 45.60
N LYS A 34 9.43 -19.45 45.56
CA LYS A 34 10.26 -20.68 45.38
C LYS A 34 9.47 -21.99 45.63
N ASN A 35 9.60 -22.90 44.67
CA ASN A 35 9.46 -24.37 44.66
C ASN A 35 8.49 -25.07 45.62
N GLN A 36 7.46 -25.68 45.03
CA GLN A 36 6.91 -26.94 45.52
C GLN A 36 6.97 -27.96 44.38
N LYS A 37 7.72 -29.04 44.62
CA LYS A 37 7.73 -30.26 43.82
C LYS A 37 6.48 -31.04 44.20
N ASP A 38 5.55 -31.20 43.27
CA ASP A 38 4.56 -32.27 43.33
C ASP A 38 4.95 -33.32 42.28
N ASN A 39 5.19 -34.53 42.78
CA ASN A 39 5.43 -35.73 42.00
C ASN A 39 4.10 -36.19 41.40
N ASP A 40 3.96 -36.08 40.08
CA ASP A 40 2.88 -36.71 39.34
C ASP A 40 3.47 -37.94 38.61
N PRO A 41 3.03 -39.18 38.92
CA PRO A 41 3.56 -40.38 38.29
C PRO A 41 2.82 -40.61 36.97
N ASN A 42 3.11 -39.81 35.95
CA ASN A 42 2.76 -40.07 34.55
C ASN A 42 3.53 -39.15 33.57
N SER A 43 4.85 -39.01 33.76
CA SER A 43 5.71 -38.39 32.76
C SER A 43 6.12 -39.42 31.71
N VAL A 44 5.59 -39.29 30.49
CA VAL A 44 6.10 -39.97 29.30
C VAL A 44 7.48 -39.40 28.99
N ASP A 45 8.49 -40.26 29.09
CA ASP A 45 9.88 -39.94 28.76
C ASP A 45 10.01 -39.82 27.24
N LEU A 46 9.91 -38.59 26.71
CA LEU A 46 10.15 -38.30 25.30
C LEU A 46 11.65 -38.09 25.11
N THR A 47 12.34 -39.18 24.79
CA THR A 47 13.72 -39.15 24.32
C THR A 47 13.77 -38.45 22.96
N LEU A 48 14.04 -37.14 22.96
CA LEU A 48 14.37 -36.37 21.77
C LEU A 48 15.75 -36.81 21.28
N ASN A 49 15.78 -37.78 20.36
CA ASN A 49 16.93 -37.99 19.51
C ASN A 49 17.13 -36.72 18.68
N GLN A 50 18.19 -35.96 18.96
CA GLN A 50 18.72 -34.96 18.04
C GLN A 50 19.15 -35.69 16.76
N ALA A 51 18.23 -35.75 15.80
CA ALA A 51 18.59 -35.96 14.41
C ALA A 51 19.17 -34.63 13.90
N ASP A 52 20.39 -34.69 13.37
CA ASP A 52 21.03 -33.59 12.66
C ASP A 52 20.03 -32.96 11.71
N SER A 53 19.66 -31.70 11.99
CA SER A 53 18.69 -30.97 11.19
C SER A 53 19.30 -30.68 9.82
N PRO A 54 18.78 -31.25 8.71
CA PRO A 54 19.04 -30.65 7.42
C PRO A 54 18.44 -29.24 7.47
N ALA A 55 19.18 -28.25 6.97
CA ALA A 55 18.75 -26.87 6.90
C ALA A 55 17.29 -26.82 6.41
N ILE A 56 16.39 -26.33 7.25
CA ILE A 56 15.00 -26.10 6.89
C ILE A 56 15.03 -25.06 5.78
N GLN A 57 14.97 -25.51 4.53
CA GLN A 57 14.51 -24.66 3.44
C GLN A 57 13.09 -24.25 3.82
N SER A 58 12.92 -23.02 4.31
CA SER A 58 11.59 -22.46 4.49
C SER A 58 10.95 -22.42 3.11
N ALA A 59 10.04 -23.37 2.84
CA ALA A 59 9.14 -23.21 1.72
C ALA A 59 8.47 -21.83 1.90
N PRO A 60 8.43 -20.98 0.86
CA PRO A 60 7.77 -19.69 0.96
C PRO A 60 6.35 -19.93 1.47
N GLN A 61 5.89 -19.13 2.44
CA GLN A 61 4.56 -19.25 3.04
C GLN A 61 3.52 -19.05 1.92
N LYS A 62 3.07 -20.15 1.31
CA LYS A 62 2.13 -20.17 0.17
C LYS A 62 0.68 -19.86 0.56
N TRP A 63 0.41 -19.53 1.83
CA TRP A 63 -0.95 -19.43 2.34
C TRP A 63 -1.36 -17.97 2.49
N HIS A 64 -2.20 -17.50 1.58
CA HIS A 64 -2.90 -16.22 1.70
C HIS A 64 -4.25 -16.45 2.33
N VAL A 65 -4.65 -15.55 3.22
CA VAL A 65 -5.90 -15.66 3.99
C VAL A 65 -7.15 -15.55 3.08
N THR A 66 -6.99 -15.10 1.83
CA THR A 66 -8.09 -14.81 0.91
C THR A 66 -7.81 -15.34 -0.50
N ASN A 67 -8.87 -15.59 -1.27
CA ASN A 67 -8.78 -15.89 -2.70
C ASN A 67 -8.53 -14.64 -3.56
N LYS A 68 -8.35 -13.47 -2.94
CA LYS A 68 -8.12 -12.21 -3.67
C LYS A 68 -6.70 -12.17 -4.22
N ARG A 69 -6.50 -11.29 -5.21
CA ARG A 69 -5.23 -11.09 -5.91
C ARG A 69 -4.80 -9.63 -5.88
N VAL A 70 -3.49 -9.42 -5.85
CA VAL A 70 -2.88 -8.13 -6.15
C VAL A 70 -2.44 -8.16 -7.61
N MET A 71 -3.05 -7.31 -8.44
CA MET A 71 -2.63 -7.15 -9.82
C MET A 71 -1.38 -6.26 -9.87
N VAL A 72 -0.32 -6.74 -10.50
CA VAL A 72 0.93 -5.98 -10.66
C VAL A 72 1.16 -5.73 -12.15
N LEU A 73 0.99 -4.48 -12.58
CA LEU A 73 1.23 -4.06 -13.95
C LEU A 73 2.70 -3.68 -14.13
N PHE A 74 3.43 -4.43 -14.95
CA PHE A 74 4.79 -4.14 -15.38
C PHE A 74 4.76 -3.25 -16.62
N GLY A 75 5.09 -1.97 -16.45
CA GLY A 75 5.30 -1.03 -17.55
C GLY A 75 6.71 -1.09 -18.14
N TYR A 76 7.07 -0.14 -18.99
CA TYR A 76 8.23 -0.27 -19.87
C TYR A 76 9.57 -0.47 -19.15
N ASP A 77 9.87 0.31 -18.11
CA ASP A 77 11.12 0.16 -17.34
C ASP A 77 11.21 -1.16 -16.55
N PHE A 78 10.06 -1.78 -16.28
CA PHE A 78 9.96 -3.01 -15.49
C PHE A 78 9.73 -4.24 -16.37
N ASN A 79 9.66 -4.08 -17.69
CA ASN A 79 9.41 -5.13 -18.67
C ASN A 79 10.68 -5.62 -19.39
N ASN A 80 11.86 -5.09 -19.03
CA ASN A 80 13.11 -5.71 -19.46
C ASN A 80 13.17 -7.16 -18.91
N PRO A 81 13.48 -8.18 -19.73
CA PRO A 81 13.49 -9.58 -19.30
C PRO A 81 14.32 -9.86 -18.03
N GLU A 82 15.49 -9.25 -17.88
CA GLU A 82 16.36 -9.51 -16.72
C GLU A 82 15.75 -8.97 -15.43
N ILE A 83 15.22 -7.75 -15.51
CA ILE A 83 14.52 -7.07 -14.42
C ILE A 83 13.24 -7.81 -14.06
N LYS A 84 12.42 -8.11 -15.07
CA LYS A 84 11.10 -8.70 -14.91
C LYS A 84 11.22 -10.08 -14.29
N GLU A 85 12.09 -10.94 -14.80
CA GLU A 85 12.27 -12.29 -14.24
C GLU A 85 12.83 -12.24 -12.81
N SER A 86 13.74 -11.31 -12.53
CA SER A 86 14.25 -11.10 -11.16
C SER A 86 13.13 -10.68 -10.20
N LEU A 87 12.29 -9.72 -10.60
CA LEU A 87 11.15 -9.26 -9.81
C LEU A 87 10.09 -10.34 -9.67
N LEU A 88 9.76 -11.07 -10.73
CA LEU A 88 8.81 -12.19 -10.67
C LEU A 88 9.31 -13.30 -9.75
N SER A 89 10.61 -13.61 -9.75
CA SER A 89 11.18 -14.56 -8.79
C SER A 89 11.02 -14.07 -7.36
N LEU A 90 11.35 -12.80 -7.10
CA LEU A 90 11.18 -12.17 -5.79
C LEU A 90 9.72 -12.19 -5.31
N LEU A 91 8.78 -11.84 -6.19
CA LEU A 91 7.36 -11.85 -5.89
C LEU A 91 6.83 -13.27 -5.69
N ARG A 92 7.28 -14.24 -6.49
CA ARG A 92 6.95 -15.67 -6.33
C ARG A 92 7.45 -16.20 -4.98
N GLU A 93 8.65 -15.81 -4.56
CA GLU A 93 9.22 -16.21 -3.27
C GLU A 93 8.50 -15.56 -2.07
N ASN A 94 8.11 -14.29 -2.16
CA ASN A 94 7.46 -13.60 -1.05
C ASN A 94 5.95 -13.88 -0.95
N PHE A 95 5.28 -14.00 -2.10
CA PHE A 95 3.81 -13.99 -2.17
C PHE A 95 3.23 -15.07 -3.10
N GLY A 96 4.03 -15.74 -3.91
CA GLY A 96 3.52 -16.66 -4.93
C GLY A 96 2.77 -15.96 -6.08
N LEU A 97 2.81 -16.58 -7.25
CA LEU A 97 2.11 -16.08 -8.44
C LEU A 97 0.76 -16.78 -8.61
N ASP A 98 -0.18 -16.14 -9.30
CA ASP A 98 -1.52 -16.65 -9.54
C ASP A 98 -1.54 -18.02 -10.23
N GLU A 99 -0.59 -18.28 -11.15
CA GLU A 99 -0.39 -19.58 -11.80
C GLU A 99 -0.16 -20.73 -10.78
N ASP A 100 0.44 -20.41 -9.63
CA ASP A 100 0.72 -21.32 -8.53
C ASP A 100 -0.33 -21.21 -7.39
N GLY A 101 -1.42 -20.45 -7.61
CA GLY A 101 -2.44 -20.13 -6.62
C GLY A 101 -2.03 -19.08 -5.59
N GLY A 102 -0.97 -18.31 -5.86
CA GLY A 102 -0.45 -17.24 -5.02
C GLY A 102 -1.22 -15.93 -5.12
N LEU A 103 -0.72 -14.89 -4.44
CA LEU A 103 -1.40 -13.59 -4.33
C LEU A 103 -1.23 -12.73 -5.58
N ILE A 104 -0.10 -12.85 -6.29
CA ILE A 104 0.30 -11.89 -7.32
C ILE A 104 -0.27 -12.31 -8.67
N TYR A 105 -1.03 -11.43 -9.30
CA TYR A 105 -1.46 -11.55 -10.68
C TYR A 105 -0.61 -10.60 -11.55
N PRO A 106 0.50 -11.07 -12.14
CA PRO A 106 1.37 -10.23 -12.94
C PRO A 106 0.74 -9.95 -14.31
N VAL A 107 0.79 -8.69 -14.75
CA VAL A 107 0.35 -8.28 -16.08
C VAL A 107 1.43 -7.40 -16.71
N THR A 108 1.73 -7.64 -17.97
CA THR A 108 2.87 -7.04 -18.67
C THR A 108 2.41 -6.18 -19.81
N TYR A 109 2.77 -4.91 -19.78
CA TYR A 109 2.54 -4.00 -20.89
C TYR A 109 3.79 -3.87 -21.77
N PRO A 110 3.66 -3.92 -23.11
CA PRO A 110 2.42 -4.09 -23.88
C PRO A 110 1.99 -5.55 -24.14
N GLU A 111 2.80 -6.55 -23.80
CA GLU A 111 2.66 -7.96 -24.23
C GLU A 111 1.27 -8.56 -24.02
N ASP A 112 0.67 -8.36 -22.84
CA ASP A 112 -0.62 -8.96 -22.48
C ASP A 112 -1.82 -8.20 -23.07
N PHE A 113 -1.56 -7.05 -23.71
CA PHE A 113 -2.57 -6.16 -24.30
C PHE A 113 -2.36 -5.95 -25.80
N LYS A 114 -1.45 -6.71 -26.43
CA LYS A 114 -1.18 -6.61 -27.87
C LYS A 114 -2.30 -7.27 -28.66
N HIS A 115 -2.99 -6.45 -29.45
CA HIS A 115 -3.77 -6.92 -30.59
C HIS A 115 -2.95 -6.71 -31.86
N GLY A 116 -2.14 -7.71 -32.22
CA GLY A 116 -1.18 -7.62 -33.32
C GLY A 116 0.08 -6.86 -32.91
N VAL A 117 0.35 -5.69 -33.52
CA VAL A 117 1.58 -4.91 -33.26
C VAL A 117 1.36 -3.78 -32.23
N LYS A 118 0.11 -3.42 -31.92
CA LYS A 118 -0.23 -2.32 -31.00
C LYS A 118 -0.87 -2.84 -29.71
N GLY A 119 -0.47 -2.27 -28.58
CA GLY A 119 -1.15 -2.44 -27.30
C GLY A 119 -2.33 -1.47 -27.16
N TYR A 120 -3.40 -1.86 -26.48
CA TYR A 120 -4.56 -0.99 -26.25
C TYR A 120 -4.92 -0.89 -24.76
N ALA A 121 -5.03 0.33 -24.25
CA ALA A 121 -5.44 0.59 -22.85
C ALA A 121 -6.85 0.07 -22.51
N SER A 122 -7.71 -0.17 -23.51
CA SER A 122 -9.01 -0.83 -23.33
C SER A 122 -8.86 -2.22 -22.70
N ASP A 123 -7.77 -2.90 -22.99
CA ASP A 123 -7.56 -4.27 -22.56
C ASP A 123 -7.14 -4.29 -21.08
N PHE A 124 -6.46 -3.24 -20.60
CA PHE A 124 -6.24 -3.05 -19.17
C PHE A 124 -7.55 -2.77 -18.43
N THR A 125 -8.48 -2.01 -19.03
CA THR A 125 -9.83 -1.84 -18.45
C THR A 125 -10.53 -3.21 -18.31
N ALA A 126 -10.44 -4.06 -19.34
CA ALA A 126 -11.03 -5.39 -19.30
C ALA A 126 -10.41 -6.28 -18.21
N ALA A 127 -9.08 -6.22 -18.04
CA ALA A 127 -8.37 -6.93 -16.98
C ALA A 127 -8.81 -6.47 -15.57
N LEU A 128 -8.99 -5.17 -15.35
CA LEU A 128 -9.47 -4.63 -14.06
C LEU A 128 -10.93 -5.00 -13.75
N GLN A 129 -11.74 -5.21 -14.80
CA GLN A 129 -13.19 -5.39 -14.67
C GLN A 129 -13.66 -6.83 -14.81
N THR A 130 -12.77 -7.80 -15.07
CA THR A 130 -13.11 -9.21 -15.18
C THR A 130 -13.76 -9.74 -13.90
N GLU A 131 -14.74 -10.63 -14.03
CA GLU A 131 -15.39 -11.28 -12.87
C GLU A 131 -14.64 -12.54 -12.42
N GLU A 132 -13.65 -12.99 -13.18
CA GLU A 132 -12.85 -14.17 -12.85
C GLU A 132 -11.78 -13.86 -11.79
N LEU A 133 -11.49 -12.58 -11.56
CA LEU A 133 -10.43 -12.11 -10.67
C LEU A 133 -11.01 -11.21 -9.58
N ASP A 134 -10.95 -11.65 -8.33
CA ASP A 134 -11.27 -10.82 -7.17
C ASP A 134 -10.01 -10.08 -6.72
N LEU A 135 -9.99 -8.75 -6.84
CA LEU A 135 -8.82 -7.93 -6.56
C LEU A 135 -8.84 -7.41 -5.11
N CYS A 136 -7.70 -7.49 -4.43
CA CYS A 136 -7.44 -6.78 -3.17
C CYS A 136 -6.49 -5.58 -3.33
N GLY A 137 -5.91 -5.38 -4.51
CA GLY A 137 -5.09 -4.21 -4.81
C GLY A 137 -4.55 -4.21 -6.23
N VAL A 138 -4.13 -3.03 -6.68
CA VAL A 138 -3.45 -2.83 -7.96
C VAL A 138 -2.15 -2.07 -7.70
N VAL A 139 -1.04 -2.58 -8.22
CA VAL A 139 0.26 -1.91 -8.21
C VAL A 139 0.68 -1.65 -9.65
N LEU A 140 0.94 -0.39 -9.99
CA LEU A 140 1.49 0.00 -11.29
C LEU A 140 2.99 0.23 -11.16
N LEU A 141 3.80 -0.48 -11.92
CA LEU A 141 5.26 -0.31 -11.96
C LEU A 141 5.63 0.39 -13.26
N GLY A 142 6.03 1.65 -13.22
CA GLY A 142 6.31 2.39 -14.46
C GLY A 142 5.07 2.60 -15.30
N ALA A 143 3.99 3.13 -14.70
CA ALA A 143 2.66 3.25 -15.30
C ALA A 143 2.73 3.70 -16.79
N PRO A 144 2.34 2.82 -17.74
CA PRO A 144 2.40 3.15 -19.16
C PRO A 144 1.47 4.30 -19.56
N GLU A 145 1.74 4.92 -20.70
CA GLU A 145 0.86 5.92 -21.32
C GLU A 145 -0.61 5.44 -21.37
N ASN A 146 -1.55 6.34 -21.10
CA ASN A 146 -3.00 6.09 -21.12
C ASN A 146 -3.52 5.12 -20.05
N THR A 147 -2.69 4.66 -19.10
CA THR A 147 -3.13 3.80 -17.98
C THR A 147 -4.21 4.49 -17.14
N HIS A 148 -4.10 5.81 -16.95
CA HIS A 148 -5.08 6.61 -16.23
C HIS A 148 -6.49 6.54 -16.86
N ILE A 149 -6.61 6.40 -18.18
CA ILE A 149 -7.92 6.24 -18.86
C ILE A 149 -8.59 4.94 -18.45
N ALA A 150 -7.82 3.85 -18.37
CA ALA A 150 -8.34 2.55 -17.96
C ALA A 150 -8.76 2.55 -16.48
N LEU A 151 -7.96 3.20 -15.62
CA LEU A 151 -8.30 3.38 -14.21
C LEU A 151 -9.56 4.22 -14.03
N ALA A 152 -9.71 5.33 -14.76
CA ALA A 152 -10.90 6.17 -14.71
C ALA A 152 -12.18 5.39 -15.08
N ARG A 153 -12.11 4.56 -16.14
CA ARG A 153 -13.22 3.66 -16.51
C ARG A 153 -13.52 2.62 -15.43
N ASN A 154 -12.49 2.13 -14.73
CA ASN A 154 -12.67 1.25 -13.59
C ASN A 154 -13.38 1.97 -12.43
N GLN A 155 -13.00 3.21 -12.13
CA GLN A 155 -13.70 4.03 -11.14
C GLN A 155 -15.17 4.26 -11.50
N ASP A 156 -15.49 4.46 -12.79
CA ASP A 156 -16.87 4.59 -13.27
C ASP A 156 -17.73 3.34 -12.98
N LYS A 157 -17.15 2.13 -13.10
CA LYS A 157 -17.84 0.86 -12.75
C LYS A 157 -18.24 0.82 -11.27
N TRP A 158 -17.43 1.43 -10.41
CA TRP A 158 -17.59 1.40 -8.96
C TRP A 158 -18.17 2.70 -8.38
N GLU A 159 -18.75 3.58 -9.22
CA GLU A 159 -19.28 4.88 -8.79
C GLU A 159 -18.26 5.70 -7.97
N GLN A 160 -16.97 5.61 -8.33
CA GLN A 160 -15.81 6.21 -7.64
C GLN A 160 -15.42 5.56 -6.30
N GLU A 161 -16.10 4.50 -5.87
CA GLU A 161 -15.81 3.74 -4.64
C GLU A 161 -15.16 2.38 -4.96
N VAL A 162 -13.95 2.41 -5.53
CA VAL A 162 -13.20 1.19 -5.87
C VAL A 162 -12.88 0.39 -4.59
N PRO A 163 -13.17 -0.93 -4.54
CA PRO A 163 -13.09 -1.72 -3.29
C PRO A 163 -11.66 -2.14 -2.89
N TYR A 164 -10.65 -1.63 -3.59
CA TYR A 164 -9.24 -1.95 -3.39
C TYR A 164 -8.36 -0.74 -3.69
N PRO A 165 -7.18 -0.62 -3.04
CA PRO A 165 -6.23 0.44 -3.32
C PRO A 165 -5.58 0.28 -4.70
N VAL A 166 -5.34 1.41 -5.36
CA VAL A 166 -4.50 1.52 -6.57
C VAL A 166 -3.26 2.35 -6.23
N ILE A 167 -2.09 1.73 -6.27
CA ILE A 167 -0.81 2.38 -5.94
C ILE A 167 0.08 2.40 -7.18
N ALA A 168 0.56 3.57 -7.59
CA ALA A 168 1.53 3.72 -8.66
C ALA A 168 2.93 3.94 -8.11
N LEU A 169 3.89 3.15 -8.58
CA LEU A 169 5.30 3.25 -8.26
C LEU A 169 6.05 3.65 -9.52
N PHE A 170 6.79 4.76 -9.40
CA PHE A 170 7.67 5.31 -10.44
C PHE A 170 6.94 5.53 -11.77
N PRO A 171 5.82 6.28 -11.79
CA PRO A 171 5.08 6.52 -13.04
C PRO A 171 5.98 7.21 -14.07
N GLN A 172 5.83 6.82 -15.34
CA GLN A 172 6.63 7.38 -16.45
C GLN A 172 5.88 8.50 -17.16
N ASP A 173 4.64 8.20 -17.54
CA ASP A 173 3.80 9.07 -18.33
C ASP A 173 2.55 9.50 -17.55
N ASP A 174 1.91 10.56 -18.06
CA ASP A 174 0.61 11.03 -17.59
C ASP A 174 0.53 11.23 -16.07
N VAL A 175 1.60 11.73 -15.43
CA VAL A 175 1.70 11.83 -13.96
C VAL A 175 0.44 12.46 -13.35
N LEU A 176 -0.07 13.56 -13.92
CA LEU A 176 -1.32 14.18 -13.47
C LEU A 176 -2.55 13.26 -13.59
N GLY A 177 -2.63 12.49 -14.67
CA GLY A 177 -3.66 11.48 -14.87
C GLY A 177 -3.54 10.38 -13.81
N ILE A 178 -2.34 9.86 -13.59
CA ILE A 178 -2.05 8.83 -12.59
C ILE A 178 -2.36 9.31 -11.17
N GLU A 179 -1.98 10.55 -10.81
CA GLU A 179 -2.36 11.20 -9.56
C GLU A 179 -3.88 11.31 -9.39
N SER A 180 -4.61 11.61 -10.47
CA SER A 180 -6.06 11.71 -10.41
C SER A 180 -6.75 10.35 -10.20
N THR A 181 -6.16 9.26 -10.70
CA THR A 181 -6.80 7.94 -10.70
C THR A 181 -6.26 6.96 -9.65
N CYS A 182 -5.07 7.18 -9.10
CA CYS A 182 -4.46 6.32 -8.08
C CYS A 182 -4.65 6.89 -6.67
N ASP A 183 -4.66 6.02 -5.65
CA ASP A 183 -4.79 6.42 -4.25
C ASP A 183 -3.47 6.90 -3.65
N ILE A 184 -2.36 6.32 -4.11
CA ILE A 184 -1.00 6.70 -3.74
C ILE A 184 -0.13 6.65 -4.99
N VAL A 185 0.71 7.66 -5.17
CA VAL A 185 1.75 7.71 -6.20
C VAL A 185 3.09 7.92 -5.49
N VAL A 186 4.06 7.05 -5.79
CA VAL A 186 5.43 7.15 -5.26
C VAL A 186 6.37 7.33 -6.43
N ASP A 187 7.12 8.42 -6.43
CA ASP A 187 8.08 8.75 -7.48
C ASP A 187 9.50 8.87 -6.92
N LYS A 188 10.47 8.80 -7.83
CA LYS A 188 11.89 8.96 -7.53
C LYS A 188 12.23 10.43 -7.33
N GLY A 189 12.95 10.74 -6.26
CA GLY A 189 13.58 12.05 -6.12
C GLY A 189 14.62 12.23 -7.21
N GLN A 190 14.62 13.40 -7.85
CA GLN A 190 15.77 13.81 -8.64
C GLN A 190 16.90 14.12 -7.67
N THR A 191 17.93 13.27 -7.64
CA THR A 191 19.21 13.63 -7.02
C THR A 191 19.79 14.79 -7.83
N ALA A 192 19.52 16.02 -7.40
CA ALA A 192 20.26 17.17 -7.91
C ALA A 192 21.74 16.94 -7.60
N GLY A 193 22.56 16.84 -8.64
CA GLY A 193 24.00 16.80 -8.47
C GLY A 193 24.46 18.00 -7.64
N LEU A 194 25.49 17.81 -6.82
CA LEU A 194 26.12 18.82 -5.94
C LEU A 194 26.56 20.12 -6.66
N THR A 195 26.43 20.21 -7.98
CA THR A 195 26.82 21.33 -8.84
C THR A 195 25.63 22.16 -9.35
N GLY A 196 24.38 21.83 -9.01
CA GLY A 196 23.20 22.57 -9.49
C GLY A 196 22.95 22.43 -10.99
N GLU A 197 23.66 21.52 -11.65
CA GLU A 197 23.27 21.00 -12.95
C GLU A 197 22.22 19.93 -12.71
N ILE A 198 21.03 20.12 -13.29
CA ILE A 198 20.02 19.06 -13.41
C ILE A 198 20.75 17.91 -14.11
N ALA A 199 20.90 16.77 -13.43
CA ALA A 199 21.46 15.59 -14.06
C ALA A 199 20.68 15.37 -15.37
N PRO A 200 21.37 15.21 -16.51
CA PRO A 200 20.68 14.97 -17.78
C PRO A 200 19.73 13.79 -17.56
N GLU A 201 18.47 13.96 -17.99
CA GLU A 201 17.38 12.97 -17.87
C GLU A 201 17.97 11.58 -17.71
N GLU A 202 17.96 11.08 -16.47
CA GLU A 202 18.70 9.88 -16.14
C GLU A 202 18.10 8.74 -16.95
N THR A 203 18.87 8.31 -17.94
CA THR A 203 18.71 7.16 -18.84
C THR A 203 17.51 6.28 -18.49
N ASP A 204 16.53 6.23 -19.39
CA ASP A 204 15.49 5.20 -19.44
C ASP A 204 16.07 3.83 -19.01
N GLY A 205 15.44 3.20 -18.01
CA GLY A 205 15.74 1.82 -17.63
C GLY A 205 16.71 1.56 -16.47
N GLN A 206 17.21 2.57 -15.74
CA GLN A 206 17.86 2.29 -14.44
C GLN A 206 16.82 2.24 -13.30
N ILE A 207 16.45 1.02 -12.93
CA ILE A 207 15.66 0.78 -11.72
C ILE A 207 16.46 1.22 -10.51
N LEU A 208 15.86 2.04 -9.64
CA LEU A 208 16.45 2.40 -8.36
C LEU A 208 16.86 1.12 -7.62
N GLN A 209 18.07 1.08 -7.04
CA GLN A 209 18.57 -0.11 -6.34
C GLN A 209 17.61 -0.65 -5.28
N ASN A 210 16.79 0.22 -4.69
CA ASN A 210 15.80 -0.10 -3.66
C ASN A 210 14.39 -0.39 -4.20
N ALA A 211 14.13 -0.27 -5.51
CA ALA A 211 12.79 -0.49 -6.07
C ALA A 211 12.22 -1.90 -5.77
N PRO A 212 13.00 -3.00 -5.84
CA PRO A 212 12.48 -4.32 -5.48
C PRO A 212 11.94 -4.39 -4.04
N GLU A 213 12.63 -3.75 -3.10
CA GLU A 213 12.20 -3.67 -1.69
C GLU A 213 10.92 -2.84 -1.54
N ILE A 214 10.87 -1.67 -2.18
CA ILE A 214 9.69 -0.79 -2.19
C ILE A 214 8.46 -1.52 -2.74
N ILE A 215 8.62 -2.31 -3.81
CA ILE A 215 7.54 -3.11 -4.41
C ILE A 215 7.02 -4.15 -3.40
N VAL A 216 7.93 -4.87 -2.75
CA VAL A 216 7.58 -5.89 -1.75
C VAL A 216 6.84 -5.26 -0.55
N GLU A 217 7.34 -4.16 -0.01
CA GLU A 217 6.70 -3.48 1.12
C GLU A 217 5.34 -2.88 0.74
N THR A 218 5.20 -2.36 -0.48
CA THR A 218 3.91 -1.89 -1.01
C THR A 218 2.87 -3.01 -1.04
N ILE A 219 3.25 -4.20 -1.51
CA ILE A 219 2.34 -5.36 -1.56
C ILE A 219 2.00 -5.89 -0.16
N LYS A 220 2.96 -5.89 0.77
CA LYS A 220 2.67 -6.20 2.19
C LYS A 220 1.67 -5.23 2.77
N TYR A 221 1.87 -3.94 2.51
CA TYR A 221 0.99 -2.89 2.98
C TYR A 221 -0.44 -3.00 2.43
N ILE A 222 -0.60 -3.33 1.13
CA ILE A 222 -1.93 -3.59 0.53
C ILE A 222 -2.70 -4.69 1.29
N GLN A 223 -2.01 -5.74 1.75
CA GLN A 223 -2.65 -6.82 2.51
C GLN A 223 -3.15 -6.40 3.90
N LEU A 224 -2.69 -5.25 4.41
CA LEU A 224 -3.14 -4.68 5.68
C LEU A 224 -4.36 -3.76 5.51
N LEU A 225 -4.78 -3.49 4.27
CA LEU A 225 -5.89 -2.59 3.96
C LEU A 225 -7.18 -3.37 3.72
N ASP A 226 -8.27 -2.84 4.28
CA ASP A 226 -9.63 -3.31 4.02
C ASP A 226 -10.26 -2.66 2.76
N GLY A 227 -9.55 -1.73 2.12
CA GLY A 227 -9.99 -0.97 0.95
C GLY A 227 -9.05 0.19 0.62
N ALA A 228 -9.42 1.02 -0.36
CA ALA A 228 -8.64 2.20 -0.73
C ALA A 228 -8.55 3.20 0.46
N PRO A 229 -7.35 3.74 0.78
CA PRO A 229 -7.22 4.75 1.82
C PRO A 229 -7.85 6.08 1.36
N GLU A 230 -8.42 6.82 2.30
CA GLU A 230 -9.02 8.13 2.01
C GLU A 230 -7.95 9.12 1.53
N ARG A 231 -8.23 9.83 0.43
CA ARG A 231 -7.35 10.89 -0.13
C ARG A 231 -7.36 12.14 0.72
N SER A 232 -6.66 12.07 1.84
CA SER A 232 -6.54 13.16 2.81
C SER A 232 -5.10 13.25 3.35
N LYS A 233 -4.87 14.18 4.27
CA LYS A 233 -3.58 14.29 4.99
C LYS A 233 -3.21 13.02 5.76
N ALA A 234 -4.15 12.09 5.97
CA ALA A 234 -3.86 10.80 6.58
C ALA A 234 -2.93 9.93 5.71
N LEU A 235 -2.86 10.16 4.39
CA LEU A 235 -1.99 9.42 3.47
C LEU A 235 -0.51 9.49 3.86
N GLN A 236 -0.08 10.55 4.54
CA GLN A 236 1.28 10.62 5.07
C GLN A 236 1.59 9.51 6.08
N LYS A 237 0.61 9.14 6.92
CA LYS A 237 0.78 8.02 7.88
C LYS A 237 0.79 6.67 7.16
N HIS A 238 -0.06 6.53 6.15
CA HIS A 238 -0.09 5.36 5.28
C HIS A 238 1.27 5.15 4.60
N MET A 239 1.89 6.22 4.08
CA MET A 239 3.24 6.17 3.52
C MET A 239 4.32 5.81 4.55
N GLN A 240 4.24 6.35 5.77
CA GLN A 240 5.18 6.01 6.85
C GLN A 240 5.10 4.53 7.25
N GLN A 241 3.90 3.95 7.18
CA GLN A 241 3.69 2.53 7.44
C GLN A 241 4.11 1.66 6.25
N MET A 242 3.85 2.11 5.02
CA MET A 242 4.17 1.37 3.80
C MET A 242 5.69 1.32 3.56
N LEU A 243 6.40 2.42 3.76
CA LEU A 243 7.83 2.55 3.48
C LEU A 243 8.58 3.01 4.74
N GLU A 244 8.48 2.23 5.81
CA GLU A 244 9.18 2.52 7.06
C GLU A 244 10.70 2.62 6.82
N GLY A 245 11.32 3.69 7.33
CA GLY A 245 12.75 3.96 7.17
C GLY A 245 13.12 4.77 5.92
N TYR A 246 12.21 4.90 4.94
CA TYR A 246 12.41 5.79 3.79
C TYR A 246 12.08 7.24 4.13
N GLN A 247 12.83 8.16 3.55
CA GLN A 247 12.55 9.59 3.62
C GLN A 247 11.80 9.99 2.35
N PHE A 248 10.71 10.74 2.51
CA PHE A 248 9.90 11.21 1.40
C PHE A 248 9.25 12.55 1.72
N HIS A 249 8.83 13.26 0.68
CA HIS A 249 8.05 14.49 0.77
C HIS A 249 6.91 14.47 -0.25
N HIS A 250 5.93 15.36 -0.10
CA HIS A 250 4.90 15.51 -1.12
C HIS A 250 5.46 16.18 -2.37
N TYR A 251 5.11 15.66 -3.54
CA TYR A 251 5.39 16.34 -4.80
C TYR A 251 4.77 17.74 -4.79
N THR A 252 5.54 18.73 -5.23
CA THR A 252 5.08 20.10 -5.44
C THR A 252 5.25 20.44 -6.90
N ASP A 253 4.15 20.73 -7.58
CA ASP A 253 4.17 21.16 -8.97
C ASP A 253 4.98 22.46 -9.08
N PRO A 254 6.09 22.49 -9.84
CA PRO A 254 6.94 23.67 -9.95
C PRO A 254 6.25 24.84 -10.67
N GLU A 255 5.23 24.59 -11.50
CA GLU A 255 4.51 25.64 -12.23
C GLU A 255 3.48 26.34 -11.36
N THR A 256 2.70 25.57 -10.59
CA THR A 256 1.59 26.11 -9.78
C THR A 256 1.96 26.32 -8.31
N GLY A 257 3.03 25.68 -7.83
CA GLY A 257 3.39 25.63 -6.41
C GLY A 257 2.41 24.81 -5.56
N LEU A 258 1.50 24.06 -6.18
CA LEU A 258 0.54 23.22 -5.48
C LEU A 258 1.18 21.91 -5.07
N MET A 259 0.94 21.53 -3.81
CA MET A 259 1.41 20.28 -3.25
C MET A 259 0.35 19.20 -3.46
N SER A 260 0.74 18.09 -4.07
CA SER A 260 -0.15 16.95 -4.30
C SER A 260 -0.46 16.22 -2.99
N ILE A 261 -1.69 15.71 -2.84
CA ILE A 261 -2.13 15.03 -1.62
C ILE A 261 -1.64 13.58 -1.57
N ASN A 262 -1.59 12.92 -2.72
CA ASN A 262 -1.29 11.49 -2.86
C ASN A 262 0.01 11.19 -3.60
N HIS A 263 0.68 12.19 -4.16
CA HIS A 263 1.98 12.01 -4.80
C HIS A 263 3.13 12.32 -3.83
N PHE A 264 3.96 11.31 -3.59
CA PHE A 264 5.13 11.35 -2.73
C PHE A 264 6.40 11.10 -3.54
N VAL A 265 7.44 11.87 -3.24
CA VAL A 265 8.76 11.76 -3.86
C VAL A 265 9.74 11.24 -2.81
N LEU A 266 10.45 10.16 -3.12
CA LEU A 266 11.50 9.59 -2.27
C LEU A 266 12.74 10.49 -2.29
N ASN A 267 13.43 10.62 -1.15
CA ASN A 267 14.66 11.43 -1.02
C ASN A 267 15.94 10.61 -1.22
#